data_AF-A0A4D6GUD9-F1
#
_entry.id   AF-A0A4D6GUD9-F1
#
_cell.length_a   1.000
_cell.length_b   1.000
_cell.length_c   1.000
_cell.angle_alpha   90.00
_cell.angle_beta   90.00
_cell.angle_gamma   90.00
#
_symmetry.space_group_name_H-M   'P 1'
#
loop_
_entity.id
_entity.type
_entity.pdbx_description
1 polymer ?
#
loop_
_entity_poly.entity_id
_entity_poly.type
_entity_poly.pdbx_seq_one_letter_code
_entity_poly.pdbx_strand_id
1 'polypeptide(L)'
;MDDHTRAPGVAPPLGDPTGWLTDRRVWEHATLRRAVEHGVRLFNSGDYHEAHDCFEVEWYNYGSGTDESAFLHGMVQVAAGAYKHVDFENDDGMRSLFRTAVQYLGDIPADYYGVDVGEIRRVIQAARADPSALSGWGITLDDATPTAYPADYEYAEALE
;
A
#
# COMPACT_ATOMS: atom_id res chain seq x y z
N MET A 1 -20.92 -13.77 -2.32
CA MET A 1 -19.54 -14.17 -2.66
C MET A 1 -19.07 -13.03 -3.49
N ASP A 2 -18.50 -12.06 -2.78
CA ASP A 2 -18.42 -10.70 -3.28
C ASP A 2 -17.26 -10.62 -4.26
N ASP A 3 -17.42 -9.82 -5.31
CA ASP A 3 -16.66 -9.86 -6.58
C ASP A 3 -15.12 -9.78 -6.39
N HIS A 4 -14.69 -9.32 -5.22
CA HIS A 4 -13.29 -9.06 -4.82
C HIS A 4 -12.50 -10.30 -4.36
N THR A 5 -13.14 -11.47 -4.20
CA THR A 5 -12.45 -12.70 -3.72
C THR A 5 -11.66 -13.45 -4.80
N ARG A 6 -11.71 -13.03 -6.07
CA ARG A 6 -11.00 -13.70 -7.17
C ARG A 6 -10.41 -12.70 -8.16
N ALA A 7 -9.08 -12.66 -8.21
CA ALA A 7 -8.33 -11.95 -9.23
C ALA A 7 -7.39 -12.94 -9.95
N PRO A 8 -7.70 -13.36 -11.19
CA PRO A 8 -6.77 -14.15 -11.99
C PRO A 8 -5.45 -13.39 -12.14
N GLY A 9 -4.32 -14.08 -11.96
CA GLY A 9 -2.98 -13.50 -12.15
C GLY A 9 -2.26 -13.07 -10.87
N VAL A 10 -2.91 -13.07 -9.71
CA VAL A 10 -2.24 -12.82 -8.43
C VAL A 10 -1.50 -14.08 -7.96
N ALA A 11 -0.19 -13.95 -7.76
CA ALA A 11 0.66 -15.06 -7.36
C ALA A 11 0.48 -15.43 -5.86
N PRO A 12 0.76 -16.69 -5.48
CA PRO A 12 0.91 -17.04 -4.07
C PRO A 12 2.15 -16.33 -3.47
N PRO A 13 2.13 -16.01 -2.17
CA PRO A 13 3.30 -15.47 -1.47
C PRO A 13 4.41 -16.52 -1.35
N LEU A 14 5.63 -16.04 -1.04
CA LEU A 14 6.76 -16.92 -0.71
C LEU A 14 6.66 -17.52 0.70
N GLY A 15 5.87 -16.91 1.59
CA GLY A 15 5.63 -17.34 2.97
C GLY A 15 4.14 -17.52 3.29
N ASP A 16 3.77 -17.30 4.55
CA ASP A 16 2.38 -17.32 5.05
C ASP A 16 2.02 -15.97 5.69
N PRO A 17 2.08 -14.86 4.93
CA PRO A 17 1.78 -13.53 5.45
C PRO A 17 0.30 -13.41 5.82
N THR A 18 0.00 -12.49 6.74
CA THR A 18 -1.39 -12.18 7.08
C THR A 18 -2.21 -11.84 5.82
N GLY A 19 -3.38 -12.47 5.69
CA GLY A 19 -4.26 -12.35 4.52
C GLY A 19 -4.13 -13.52 3.53
N TRP A 20 -3.12 -14.38 3.66
CA TRP A 20 -3.01 -15.62 2.90
C TRP A 20 -3.72 -16.78 3.63
N LEU A 21 -4.54 -17.54 2.91
CA LEU A 21 -5.25 -18.72 3.44
C LEU A 21 -4.54 -19.99 2.98
N THR A 22 -3.51 -20.42 3.71
CA THR A 22 -2.64 -21.55 3.36
C THR A 22 -3.39 -22.84 2.98
N ASP A 23 -4.42 -23.22 3.74
CA ASP A 23 -5.20 -24.44 3.46
C ASP A 23 -5.92 -24.40 2.11
N ARG A 24 -6.33 -23.21 1.68
CA ARG A 24 -7.07 -22.99 0.43
C ARG A 24 -6.18 -22.50 -0.71
N ARG A 25 -4.93 -22.13 -0.41
CA ARG A 25 -3.95 -21.56 -1.34
C ARG A 25 -4.52 -20.36 -2.11
N VAL A 26 -5.17 -19.45 -1.39
CA VAL A 26 -5.72 -18.21 -1.93
C VAL A 26 -5.49 -17.05 -0.95
N TRP A 27 -5.40 -15.84 -1.47
CA TRP A 27 -5.57 -14.63 -0.67
C TRP A 27 -7.02 -14.51 -0.22
N GLU A 28 -7.24 -14.03 1.00
CA GLU A 28 -8.58 -13.76 1.52
C GLU A 28 -9.35 -12.78 0.62
N HIS A 29 -8.67 -11.71 0.19
CA HIS A 29 -9.14 -10.76 -0.82
C HIS A 29 -8.11 -10.59 -1.94
N ALA A 30 -8.32 -11.27 -3.07
CA ALA A 30 -7.37 -11.27 -4.17
C ALA A 30 -7.24 -9.89 -4.87
N THR A 31 -8.31 -9.08 -4.91
CA THR A 31 -8.21 -7.71 -5.44
C THR A 31 -7.40 -6.79 -4.54
N LEU A 32 -7.47 -6.98 -3.21
CA LEU A 32 -6.62 -6.26 -2.25
C LEU A 32 -5.15 -6.54 -2.53
N ARG A 33 -4.80 -7.83 -2.66
CA ARG A 33 -3.44 -8.21 -3.02
C ARG A 33 -3.00 -7.59 -4.35
N ARG A 34 -3.86 -7.59 -5.37
CA ARG A 34 -3.55 -6.98 -6.67
C ARG A 34 -3.30 -5.48 -6.55
N ALA A 35 -4.13 -4.76 -5.81
CA ALA A 35 -3.95 -3.33 -5.55
C ALA A 35 -2.63 -3.06 -4.81
N VAL A 36 -2.27 -3.92 -3.85
CA VAL A 36 -0.98 -3.87 -3.15
C VAL A 36 0.20 -4.04 -4.11
N GLU A 37 0.15 -5.05 -4.99
CA GLU A 37 1.24 -5.30 -5.94
C GLU A 37 1.48 -4.12 -6.88
N HIS A 38 0.42 -3.57 -7.47
CA HIS A 38 0.55 -2.42 -8.36
C HIS A 38 0.93 -1.15 -7.61
N GLY A 39 0.22 -0.83 -6.52
CA GLY A 39 0.43 0.38 -5.75
C GLY A 39 1.83 0.46 -5.12
N VAL A 40 2.35 -0.64 -4.57
CA VAL A 40 3.72 -0.67 -4.02
C VAL A 40 4.76 -0.48 -5.11
N ARG A 41 4.60 -1.15 -6.27
CA ARG A 41 5.55 -1.03 -7.38
C ARG A 41 5.60 0.39 -7.94
N LEU A 42 4.43 1.04 -8.10
CA LEU A 42 4.31 2.43 -8.52
C LEU A 42 4.93 3.38 -7.49
N PHE A 43 4.63 3.19 -6.19
CA PHE A 43 5.24 3.96 -5.12
C PHE A 43 6.78 3.86 -5.16
N ASN A 44 7.32 2.66 -5.35
CA ASN A 44 8.76 2.40 -5.40
C ASN A 44 9.43 2.97 -6.66
N SER A 45 8.65 3.26 -7.71
CA SER A 45 9.12 3.99 -8.90
C SER A 45 9.01 5.51 -8.76
N GLY A 46 8.40 6.02 -7.69
CA GLY A 46 8.13 7.44 -7.49
C GLY A 46 6.81 7.94 -8.08
N ASP A 47 5.99 7.05 -8.62
CA ASP A 47 4.68 7.35 -9.23
C ASP A 47 3.60 7.35 -8.14
N TYR A 48 3.70 8.32 -7.23
CA TYR A 48 2.91 8.34 -5.98
C TYR A 48 1.42 8.61 -6.18
N HIS A 49 1.04 9.30 -7.25
CA HIS A 49 -0.36 9.58 -7.56
C HIS A 49 -1.06 8.30 -8.06
N GLU A 50 -0.44 7.59 -8.99
CA GLU A 50 -0.91 6.31 -9.52
C GLU A 50 -0.96 5.24 -8.43
N ALA A 51 0.05 5.24 -7.53
CA ALA A 51 0.04 4.40 -6.34
C ALA A 51 -1.15 4.70 -5.42
N HIS A 52 -1.43 5.99 -5.17
CA HIS A 52 -2.59 6.42 -4.39
C HIS A 52 -3.89 5.87 -4.96
N ASP A 53 -4.11 6.01 -6.27
CA ASP A 53 -5.36 5.60 -6.92
C ASP A 53 -5.57 4.08 -6.85
N CYS A 54 -4.49 3.30 -6.98
CA CYS A 54 -4.53 1.85 -6.79
C CYS A 54 -5.08 1.47 -5.40
N PHE A 55 -4.64 2.15 -4.35
CA PHE A 55 -5.11 1.89 -2.99
C PHE A 55 -6.51 2.46 -2.74
N GLU A 56 -6.82 3.65 -3.26
CA GLU A 56 -8.09 4.34 -3.04
C GLU A 56 -9.27 3.61 -3.65
N VAL A 57 -9.13 3.14 -4.90
CA VAL A 57 -10.21 2.40 -5.56
C VAL A 57 -10.53 1.11 -4.81
N GLU A 58 -9.50 0.39 -4.35
CA GLU A 58 -9.70 -0.84 -3.58
C GLU A 58 -10.24 -0.56 -2.18
N TRP A 59 -9.87 0.56 -1.55
CA TRP A 59 -10.36 0.97 -0.24
C TRP A 59 -11.88 1.06 -0.19
N TYR A 60 -12.51 1.61 -1.24
CA TYR A 60 -13.97 1.75 -1.31
C TYR A 60 -14.74 0.42 -1.32
N ASN A 61 -14.07 -0.71 -1.56
CA ASN A 61 -14.68 -2.04 -1.50
C ASN A 61 -14.89 -2.54 -0.07
N TYR A 62 -14.26 -1.90 0.93
CA TYR A 62 -14.33 -2.31 2.33
C TYR A 62 -15.09 -1.27 3.16
N GLY A 63 -16.08 -1.74 3.92
CA GLY A 63 -16.81 -0.92 4.87
C GLY A 63 -15.90 -0.36 5.98
N SER A 64 -16.41 0.56 6.79
CA SER A 64 -15.62 1.14 7.88
C SER A 64 -15.38 0.13 9.02
N GLY A 65 -14.20 0.20 9.62
CA GLY A 65 -13.86 -0.54 10.84
C GLY A 65 -13.31 -1.95 10.61
N THR A 66 -13.02 -2.35 9.37
CA THR A 66 -12.28 -3.59 9.07
C THR A 66 -10.78 -3.33 8.95
N ASP A 67 -9.97 -4.37 9.12
CA ASP A 67 -8.51 -4.29 8.95
C ASP A 67 -8.14 -3.95 7.51
N GLU A 68 -8.87 -4.46 6.51
CA GLU A 68 -8.67 -4.11 5.10
C GLU A 68 -8.90 -2.61 4.85
N SER A 69 -9.99 -2.06 5.37
CA SER A 69 -10.31 -0.64 5.21
C SER A 69 -9.29 0.24 5.91
N ALA A 70 -8.87 -0.12 7.13
CA ALA A 70 -7.82 0.60 7.86
C ALA A 70 -6.47 0.53 7.14
N PHE A 71 -6.07 -0.66 6.67
CA PHE A 71 -4.83 -0.86 5.93
C PHE A 71 -4.81 -0.02 4.65
N LEU A 72 -5.83 -0.14 3.79
CA LEU A 72 -5.88 0.58 2.51
C LEU A 72 -5.93 2.09 2.72
N HIS A 73 -6.71 2.57 3.68
CA HIS A 73 -6.71 4.00 4.01
C HIS A 73 -5.33 4.47 4.52
N GLY A 74 -4.64 3.64 5.31
CA GLY A 74 -3.25 3.89 5.68
C GLY A 74 -2.35 4.04 4.46
N MET A 75 -2.42 3.11 3.50
CA MET A 75 -1.61 3.14 2.27
C MET A 75 -1.93 4.33 1.36
N VAL A 76 -3.21 4.70 1.21
CA VAL A 76 -3.65 5.93 0.53
C VAL A 76 -2.94 7.15 1.12
N GLN A 77 -2.91 7.25 2.45
CA GLN A 77 -2.29 8.37 3.16
C GLN A 77 -0.75 8.37 3.04
N VAL A 78 -0.12 7.18 2.96
CA VAL A 78 1.32 7.04 2.70
C VAL A 78 1.67 7.53 1.30
N ALA A 79 0.95 7.08 0.27
CA ALA A 79 1.16 7.51 -1.10
C ALA A 79 0.93 9.02 -1.27
N ALA A 80 -0.21 9.53 -0.78
CA ALA A 80 -0.51 10.96 -0.81
C ALA A 80 0.53 11.80 -0.03
N GLY A 81 1.02 11.30 1.10
CA GLY A 81 2.04 11.99 1.89
C GLY A 81 3.37 12.12 1.14
N ALA A 82 3.82 11.03 0.51
CA ALA A 82 5.01 11.06 -0.35
C ALA A 82 4.83 12.01 -1.54
N TYR A 83 3.67 11.96 -2.21
CA TYR A 83 3.33 12.87 -3.30
C TYR A 83 3.38 14.34 -2.87
N LYS A 84 2.85 14.68 -1.69
CA LYS A 84 2.91 16.05 -1.14
C LYS A 84 4.35 16.52 -0.90
N HIS A 85 5.23 15.64 -0.43
CA HIS A 85 6.62 15.99 -0.21
C HIS A 85 7.37 16.20 -1.53
N VAL A 86 7.26 15.25 -2.45
CA VAL A 86 8.08 15.21 -3.67
C VAL A 86 7.62 16.21 -4.73
N ASP A 87 6.32 16.26 -5.02
CA ASP A 87 5.80 17.05 -6.15
C ASP A 87 5.42 18.48 -5.78
N PHE A 88 5.16 18.73 -4.49
CA PHE A 88 4.67 20.02 -4.01
C PHE A 88 5.57 20.67 -2.95
N GLU A 89 6.68 20.04 -2.58
CA GLU A 89 7.59 20.50 -1.51
C GLU A 89 6.82 20.84 -0.20
N ASN A 90 5.72 20.12 0.04
CA ASN A 90 4.75 20.42 1.09
C ASN A 90 4.88 19.43 2.26
N ASP A 91 5.93 19.64 3.06
CA ASP A 91 6.20 18.79 4.21
C ASP A 91 5.13 18.86 5.30
N ASP A 92 4.42 19.99 5.43
CA ASP A 92 3.34 20.11 6.42
C ASP A 92 2.13 19.25 6.02
N GLY A 93 1.82 19.22 4.72
CA GLY A 93 0.86 18.29 4.14
C GLY A 93 1.25 16.84 4.35
N MET A 94 2.49 16.48 4.00
CA MET A 94 3.07 15.15 4.26
C MET A 94 2.97 14.78 5.75
N ARG A 95 3.41 15.64 6.66
CA ARG A 95 3.37 15.41 8.12
C ARG A 95 1.95 15.15 8.62
N SER A 96 0.96 15.85 8.06
CA SER A 96 -0.45 15.68 8.43
C SER A 96 -0.97 14.31 7.98
N LEU A 97 -0.69 13.91 6.73
CA LEU A 97 -1.12 12.63 6.15
C LEU A 97 -0.41 11.45 6.83
N PHE A 98 0.89 11.56 7.11
CA PHE A 98 1.63 10.52 7.82
C PHE A 98 1.17 10.34 9.27
N ARG A 99 0.72 11.42 9.93
CA ARG A 99 0.14 11.30 11.28
C ARG A 99 -1.12 10.42 11.25
N THR A 100 -2.00 10.60 10.26
CA THR A 100 -3.22 9.79 10.10
C THR A 100 -2.90 8.38 9.61
N ALA A 101 -1.93 8.22 8.70
CA ALA A 101 -1.46 6.90 8.26
C ALA A 101 -0.97 6.04 9.43
N VAL A 102 -0.17 6.60 10.35
CA VAL A 102 0.28 5.89 11.56
C VAL A 102 -0.88 5.40 12.42
N GLN A 103 -1.97 6.17 12.51
CA GLN A 103 -3.15 5.78 13.27
C GLN A 103 -3.89 4.61 12.60
N TYR A 104 -4.14 4.71 11.30
CA TYR A 104 -4.82 3.64 10.55
C TYR A 104 -4.02 2.34 10.52
N LEU A 105 -2.70 2.46 10.33
CA LEU A 105 -1.86 1.29 10.29
C LEU A 105 -1.59 0.72 11.67
N GLY A 106 -1.86 1.41 12.79
CA GLY A 106 -1.35 1.07 14.12
C GLY A 106 -1.55 -0.39 14.56
N ASP A 107 -2.76 -0.91 14.39
CA ASP A 107 -3.15 -2.26 14.84
C ASP A 107 -3.06 -3.33 13.73
N ILE A 108 -2.70 -2.92 12.51
CA ILE A 108 -2.57 -3.85 11.38
C ILE A 108 -1.42 -4.84 11.65
N PRO A 109 -1.52 -6.10 11.22
CA PRO A 109 -0.38 -7.02 11.30
C PRO A 109 0.83 -6.50 10.49
N ALA A 110 2.04 -6.81 10.97
CA ALA A 110 3.27 -6.23 10.41
C ALA A 110 3.61 -6.72 8.99
N ASP A 111 3.03 -7.84 8.58
CA ASP A 111 3.27 -8.55 7.32
C ASP A 111 2.01 -8.59 6.41
N TYR A 112 1.09 -7.64 6.62
CA TYR A 112 -0.24 -7.65 6.00
C TYR A 112 -0.16 -7.65 4.47
N TYR A 113 -0.77 -8.66 3.85
CA TYR A 113 -0.76 -8.87 2.40
C TYR A 113 0.64 -8.90 1.77
N GLY A 114 1.66 -9.29 2.55
CA GLY A 114 3.06 -9.36 2.13
C GLY A 114 3.83 -8.05 2.23
N VAL A 115 3.19 -6.95 2.67
CA VAL A 115 3.82 -5.65 2.88
C VAL A 115 4.49 -5.62 4.26
N ASP A 116 5.71 -5.07 4.37
CA ASP A 116 6.31 -4.76 5.68
C ASP A 116 5.68 -3.48 6.26
N VAL A 117 4.48 -3.62 6.83
CA VAL A 117 3.76 -2.53 7.50
C VAL A 117 4.54 -2.03 8.71
N GLY A 118 5.33 -2.90 9.35
CA GLY A 118 6.21 -2.52 10.46
C GLY A 118 7.30 -1.53 10.05
N GLU A 119 7.91 -1.72 8.89
CA GLU A 119 8.83 -0.76 8.26
C GLU A 119 8.10 0.54 7.89
N ILE A 120 6.96 0.46 7.21
CA ILE A 120 6.18 1.65 6.82
C ILE A 120 5.93 2.53 8.05
N ARG A 121 5.42 1.97 9.16
CA ARG A 121 5.17 2.72 10.40
C ARG A 121 6.43 3.44 10.91
N ARG A 122 7.57 2.75 10.91
CA ARG A 122 8.85 3.32 11.37
C ARG A 122 9.30 4.47 10.48
N VAL A 123 9.26 4.28 9.16
CA VAL A 123 9.74 5.28 8.19
C VAL A 123 8.84 6.50 8.19
N ILE A 124 7.52 6.35 8.11
CA ILE A 124 6.63 7.52 8.08
C ILE A 124 6.65 8.27 9.42
N GLN A 125 6.86 7.59 10.55
CA GLN A 125 7.05 8.23 11.84
C GLN A 125 8.36 9.02 11.90
N ALA A 126 9.45 8.50 11.32
CA ALA A 126 10.72 9.21 11.18
C ALA A 126 10.60 10.41 10.23
N ALA A 127 9.95 10.23 9.07
CA ALA A 127 9.73 11.26 8.06
C ALA A 127 8.94 12.46 8.59
N ARG A 128 8.06 12.25 9.57
CA ARG A 128 7.37 13.34 10.26
C ARG A 128 8.32 14.27 11.02
N ALA A 129 9.42 13.75 11.54
CA ALA A 129 10.46 14.52 12.22
C ALA A 129 11.51 15.05 11.23
N ASP A 130 11.89 14.24 10.25
CA ASP A 130 12.89 14.56 9.23
C ASP A 130 12.48 13.96 7.87
N PRO A 131 11.95 14.77 6.93
CA PRO A 131 11.49 14.31 5.63
C PRO A 131 12.54 13.53 4.81
N SER A 132 13.84 13.74 5.09
CA SER A 132 14.91 13.00 4.41
C SER A 132 14.84 11.48 4.61
N ALA A 133 14.10 11.00 5.61
CA ALA A 133 13.82 9.57 5.81
C ALA A 133 13.06 8.92 4.64
N LEU A 134 12.38 9.70 3.77
CA LEU A 134 11.77 9.18 2.55
C LEU A 134 12.76 9.03 1.39
N SER A 135 13.92 9.70 1.46
CA SER A 135 14.85 9.74 0.33
C SER A 135 15.43 8.35 0.05
N GLY A 136 15.14 7.82 -1.14
CA GLY A 136 15.60 6.49 -1.56
C GLY A 136 14.90 5.33 -0.83
N TRP A 137 13.86 5.60 -0.05
CA TRP A 137 13.05 4.55 0.57
C TRP A 137 12.04 3.98 -0.44
N GLY A 138 11.97 2.66 -0.50
CA GLY A 138 10.90 1.91 -1.17
C GLY A 138 10.24 0.97 -0.16
N ILE A 139 8.96 0.70 -0.37
CA ILE A 139 8.15 -0.22 0.42
C ILE A 139 8.57 -1.66 0.11
N THR A 140 8.86 -2.41 1.17
CA THR A 140 9.13 -3.84 1.08
C THR A 140 7.83 -4.63 0.87
N LEU A 141 7.83 -5.48 -0.16
CA LEU A 141 6.78 -6.43 -0.53
C LEU A 141 7.40 -7.80 -0.79
N ASP A 142 6.95 -8.82 -0.07
CA ASP A 142 7.47 -10.20 -0.13
C ASP A 142 9.01 -10.27 -0.02
N ASP A 143 9.57 -9.58 0.98
CA ASP A 143 11.01 -9.50 1.25
C ASP A 143 11.86 -8.85 0.12
N ALA A 144 11.22 -8.12 -0.79
CA ALA A 144 11.86 -7.37 -1.87
C ALA A 144 11.34 -5.94 -1.96
N THR A 145 12.02 -5.06 -2.69
CA THR A 145 11.56 -3.70 -3.02
C THR A 145 11.29 -3.59 -4.53
N PRO A 146 10.18 -4.20 -5.02
CA PRO A 146 9.91 -4.26 -6.45
C PRO A 146 9.53 -2.88 -7.00
N THR A 147 9.93 -2.59 -8.24
CA THR A 147 9.56 -1.36 -8.96
C THR A 147 8.59 -1.67 -10.09
N ALA A 148 7.91 -0.63 -10.59
CA ALA A 148 6.91 -0.76 -11.65
C ALA A 148 7.46 -1.29 -12.98
N TYR A 149 6.59 -1.99 -13.70
CA TYR A 149 6.73 -2.41 -15.09
C TYR A 149 5.45 -2.04 -15.87
N PRO A 150 5.42 -2.14 -17.22
CA PRO A 150 4.34 -1.58 -18.04
C PRO A 150 2.91 -1.95 -17.60
N ALA A 151 2.69 -3.18 -17.12
CA ALA A 151 1.35 -3.61 -16.70
C ALA A 151 0.85 -2.91 -15.43
N ASP A 152 1.73 -2.36 -14.59
CA ASP A 152 1.32 -1.59 -13.41
C ASP A 152 0.73 -0.23 -13.83
N TYR A 153 1.31 0.40 -14.85
CA TYR A 153 0.77 1.63 -15.44
C TYR A 153 -0.53 1.37 -16.20
N GLU A 154 -0.61 0.29 -17.00
CA GLU A 154 -1.85 -0.13 -17.67
C GLU A 154 -2.97 -0.41 -16.65
N TYR A 155 -2.62 -0.98 -15.49
CA TYR A 155 -3.57 -1.18 -14.40
C TYR A 155 -4.08 0.15 -13.84
N ALA A 156 -3.17 1.08 -13.51
CA ALA A 156 -3.53 2.40 -12.96
C ALA A 156 -4.38 3.22 -13.95
N GLU A 157 -4.02 3.27 -15.24
CA GLU A 157 -4.79 3.96 -16.28
C GLU A 157 -6.22 3.39 -16.43
N ALA A 158 -6.42 2.11 -16.15
CA ALA A 158 -7.74 1.48 -16.23
C ALA A 158 -8.65 1.78 -15.01
N LEU A 159 -8.13 2.42 -13.97
CA LEU A 159 -8.88 2.84 -12.78
C LEU A 159 -9.54 4.22 -12.95
N GLU A 160 -9.03 5.04 -13.88
CA GLU A 160 -9.56 6.38 -14.24
C GLU A 160 -10.83 6.32 -15.12
#